data_AF-A0A3D4AY09-F1
#
_entry.id   AF-A0A3D4AY09-F1
#
_cell.length_a   1.000
_cell.length_b   1.000
_cell.length_c   1.000
_cell.angle_alpha   90.00
_cell.angle_beta   90.00
_cell.angle_gamma   90.00
#
_symmetry.space_group_name_H-M   'P 1'
#
loop_
_entity.id
_entity.type
_entity.pdbx_description
1 polymer ?
#
loop_
_entity_poly.entity_id
_entity_poly.type
_entity_poly.pdbx_seq_one_letter_code
_entity_poly.pdbx_strand_id
1 'polypeptide(L)'
;MNSVEQHLLHDSQLNREELEKTLAYIHQHKVDYADLYFQSSHHESWVLEDGLVKEGSYNVERGVGVRAVSGEKTGFSYSDAINLEALNKAATAARSIADAGEDKAVKVFSDVAAKQQFAPHQPISSMSDTDKVNLLRELENYIRELAPDAEQVISSMSAVYEEILIAASDGTFATDIRPLIRLNCSVLLENNGRRERGGAGGGARLDYGYFKELVDGKPRWMAFAEEAVRQAKVNLEAIDAPAGTMEVVLGNGWPGVLLHEAVGHGLEGDFNRKGASAFSGKVGQKVASELCTVVDDGTMADRRGSLNVDDEGTPAAYNVLIENGILKGYMQDKMNAR
;
A
#
# COMPACT_ATOMS: atom_id res chain seq x y z
N MET A 1 -26.03 -6.60 -1.74
CA MET A 1 -24.89 -7.41 -1.26
C MET A 1 -23.80 -7.32 -2.30
N ASN A 2 -22.61 -6.85 -1.91
CA ASN A 2 -21.49 -6.73 -2.84
C ASN A 2 -20.72 -8.07 -2.91
N SER A 3 -19.85 -8.23 -3.91
CA SER A 3 -19.08 -9.46 -4.11
C SER A 3 -18.14 -9.78 -2.96
N VAL A 4 -17.54 -8.76 -2.35
CA VAL A 4 -16.63 -8.91 -1.20
C VAL A 4 -17.35 -9.53 0.00
N GLU A 5 -18.55 -9.06 0.32
CA GLU A 5 -19.38 -9.62 1.39
C GLU A 5 -19.75 -11.09 1.11
N GLN A 6 -20.04 -11.43 -0.15
CA GLN A 6 -20.27 -12.82 -0.55
C GLN A 6 -19.02 -13.68 -0.31
N HIS A 7 -17.85 -13.28 -0.83
CA HIS A 7 -16.62 -14.08 -0.77
C HIS A 7 -16.02 -14.17 0.63
N LEU A 8 -16.02 -13.07 1.39
CA LEU A 8 -15.39 -13.02 2.72
C LEU A 8 -16.30 -13.53 3.83
N LEU A 9 -17.62 -13.30 3.76
CA LEU A 9 -18.54 -13.72 4.82
C LEU A 9 -19.34 -14.96 4.43
N HIS A 10 -20.17 -14.85 3.39
CA HIS A 10 -21.17 -15.89 3.11
C HIS A 10 -20.56 -17.23 2.67
N ASP A 11 -19.52 -17.21 1.85
CA ASP A 11 -18.78 -18.42 1.46
C ASP A 11 -18.07 -19.07 2.67
N SER A 12 -17.86 -18.29 3.73
CA SER A 12 -17.35 -18.72 5.03
C SER A 12 -18.43 -19.01 6.07
N GLN A 13 -19.71 -19.03 5.66
CA GLN A 13 -20.88 -19.26 6.52
C GLN A 13 -20.99 -18.23 7.66
N LEU A 14 -20.58 -16.98 7.39
CA LEU A 14 -20.79 -15.82 8.23
C LEU A 14 -21.77 -14.85 7.57
N ASN A 15 -22.42 -14.04 8.37
CA ASN A 15 -23.29 -12.94 7.98
C ASN A 15 -23.15 -11.78 8.99
N ARG A 16 -23.80 -10.65 8.70
CA ARG A 16 -23.70 -9.46 9.54
C ARG A 16 -24.14 -9.68 11.00
N GLU A 17 -25.08 -10.59 11.26
CA GLU A 17 -25.56 -10.88 12.63
C GLU A 17 -24.46 -11.53 13.49
N GLU A 18 -23.64 -12.45 12.95
CA GLU A 18 -22.53 -13.01 13.73
C GLU A 18 -21.44 -11.96 14.02
N LEU A 19 -21.22 -11.02 13.10
CA LEU A 19 -20.27 -9.93 13.27
C LEU A 19 -20.73 -8.97 14.38
N GLU A 20 -22.02 -8.60 14.39
CA GLU A 20 -22.63 -7.79 15.45
C GLU A 20 -22.53 -8.50 16.81
N LYS A 21 -22.85 -9.79 16.87
CA LYS A 21 -22.71 -10.61 18.10
C LYS A 21 -21.26 -10.65 18.58
N THR A 22 -20.29 -10.78 17.67
CA THR A 22 -18.86 -10.81 18.01
C THR A 22 -18.41 -9.47 18.58
N LEU A 23 -18.78 -8.35 17.96
CA LEU A 23 -18.46 -7.02 18.46
C LEU A 23 -19.14 -6.74 19.81
N ALA A 24 -20.40 -7.14 19.98
CA ALA A 24 -21.11 -7.03 21.25
C ALA A 24 -20.43 -7.87 22.34
N TYR A 25 -19.96 -9.07 22.00
CA TYR A 25 -19.16 -9.91 22.89
C TYR A 25 -17.87 -9.16 23.32
N ILE A 26 -17.10 -8.56 22.41
CA ILE A 26 -15.91 -7.77 22.77
C ILE A 26 -16.26 -6.62 23.74
N HIS A 27 -17.38 -5.93 23.50
CA HIS A 27 -17.87 -4.81 24.30
C HIS A 27 -18.43 -5.16 25.69
N GLN A 28 -18.47 -6.45 26.03
CA GLN A 28 -18.64 -6.87 27.43
C GLN A 28 -17.40 -6.53 28.28
N HIS A 29 -16.29 -6.08 27.68
CA HIS A 29 -15.14 -5.48 28.37
C HIS A 29 -15.16 -3.96 28.20
N LYS A 30 -14.37 -3.25 29.02
CA LYS A 30 -14.24 -1.78 28.98
C LYS A 30 -13.44 -1.31 27.75
N VAL A 31 -14.02 -1.52 26.58
CA VAL A 31 -13.47 -1.23 25.27
C VAL A 31 -14.16 0.01 24.70
N ASP A 32 -13.36 0.85 24.06
CA ASP A 32 -13.71 2.13 23.45
C ASP A 32 -14.03 2.00 21.96
N TYR A 33 -13.40 1.02 21.31
CA TYR A 33 -13.58 0.68 19.90
C TYR A 33 -13.15 -0.78 19.67
N ALA A 34 -13.85 -1.48 18.81
CA ALA A 34 -13.46 -2.78 18.30
C ALA A 34 -13.81 -2.88 16.82
N ASP A 35 -13.00 -3.64 16.07
CA ASP A 35 -13.29 -4.00 14.70
C ASP A 35 -12.85 -5.41 14.32
N LEU A 36 -13.44 -5.86 13.23
CA LEU A 36 -13.18 -7.10 12.53
C LEU A 36 -12.69 -6.72 11.13
N TYR A 37 -11.47 -7.09 10.80
CA TYR A 37 -10.84 -6.84 9.50
C TYR A 37 -10.68 -8.17 8.77
N PHE A 38 -11.40 -8.37 7.68
CA PHE A 38 -11.33 -9.56 6.85
C PHE A 38 -10.55 -9.25 5.58
N GLN A 39 -9.73 -10.20 5.13
CA GLN A 39 -8.91 -10.03 3.92
C GLN A 39 -8.83 -11.34 3.15
N SER A 40 -8.80 -11.22 1.82
CA SER A 40 -8.33 -12.26 0.90
C SER A 40 -7.43 -11.60 -0.14
N SER A 41 -6.23 -12.13 -0.32
CA SER A 41 -5.22 -11.59 -1.21
C SER A 41 -4.64 -12.70 -2.09
N HIS A 42 -4.59 -12.43 -3.38
CA HIS A 42 -3.92 -13.26 -4.37
C HIS A 42 -2.73 -12.48 -4.90
N HIS A 43 -1.53 -13.06 -4.84
CA HIS A 43 -0.31 -12.45 -5.33
C HIS A 43 0.40 -13.39 -6.31
N GLU A 44 0.75 -12.88 -7.48
CA GLU A 44 1.66 -13.56 -8.39
C GLU A 44 2.94 -12.76 -8.61
N SER A 45 4.04 -13.47 -8.85
CA SER A 45 5.30 -12.88 -9.29
C SER A 45 5.94 -13.71 -10.41
N TRP A 46 6.57 -13.03 -11.36
CA TRP A 46 7.35 -13.63 -12.44
C TRP A 46 8.70 -12.94 -12.51
N VAL A 47 9.78 -13.70 -12.56
CA VAL A 47 11.15 -13.19 -12.67
C VAL A 47 11.85 -13.86 -13.84
N LEU A 48 12.38 -13.05 -14.75
CA LEU A 48 13.31 -13.44 -15.78
C LEU A 48 14.71 -12.96 -15.45
N GLU A 49 15.68 -13.83 -15.69
CA GLU A 49 17.11 -13.51 -15.67
C GLU A 49 17.75 -14.16 -16.90
N ASP A 50 18.36 -13.33 -17.73
CA ASP A 50 19.05 -13.74 -18.97
C ASP A 50 18.21 -14.62 -19.91
N GLY A 51 16.96 -14.20 -20.16
CA GLY A 51 16.01 -14.83 -21.08
C GLY A 51 15.30 -16.06 -20.52
N LEU A 52 15.70 -16.50 -19.33
CA LEU A 52 15.17 -17.68 -18.66
C LEU A 52 14.24 -17.28 -17.52
N VAL A 53 13.09 -17.95 -17.43
CA VAL A 53 12.20 -17.83 -16.26
C VAL A 53 12.94 -18.44 -15.07
N LYS A 54 13.29 -17.62 -14.08
CA LYS A 54 13.91 -18.07 -12.83
C LYS A 54 12.88 -18.38 -11.77
N GLU A 55 11.81 -17.60 -11.73
CA GLU A 55 10.78 -17.73 -10.72
C GLU A 55 9.41 -17.44 -11.33
N GLY A 56 8.44 -18.27 -10.94
CA GLY A 56 7.01 -18.00 -11.08
C GLY A 56 6.35 -18.43 -9.77
N SER A 57 5.70 -17.50 -9.07
CA SER A 57 5.04 -17.77 -7.79
C SER A 57 3.57 -17.36 -7.81
N TYR A 58 2.76 -18.08 -7.04
CA TYR A 58 1.37 -17.75 -6.78
C TYR A 58 1.08 -18.01 -5.30
N ASN A 59 0.68 -16.97 -4.59
CA ASN A 59 0.44 -16.97 -3.16
C ASN A 59 -1.01 -16.55 -2.90
N VAL A 60 -1.67 -17.25 -1.98
CA VAL A 60 -3.02 -16.93 -1.54
C VAL A 60 -2.99 -16.78 -0.03
N GLU A 61 -3.42 -15.63 0.44
CA GLU A 61 -3.55 -15.30 1.85
C GLU A 61 -4.99 -14.94 2.14
N ARG A 62 -5.53 -15.41 3.26
CA ARG A 62 -6.90 -15.11 3.68
C ARG A 62 -6.97 -15.17 5.19
N GLY A 63 -7.72 -14.27 5.82
CA GLY A 63 -7.81 -14.26 7.26
C GLY A 63 -8.72 -13.19 7.84
N VAL A 64 -8.81 -13.19 9.17
CA VAL A 64 -9.50 -12.18 9.95
C VAL A 64 -8.62 -11.69 11.09
N GLY A 65 -8.50 -10.37 11.23
CA GLY A 65 -7.92 -9.68 12.38
C GLY A 65 -9.02 -9.08 13.25
N VAL A 66 -8.83 -9.11 14.57
CA VAL A 66 -9.77 -8.56 15.55
C VAL A 66 -9.02 -7.63 16.49
N ARG A 67 -9.43 -6.35 16.53
CA ARG A 67 -8.87 -5.35 17.43
C ARG A 67 -9.88 -4.96 18.50
N ALA A 68 -9.39 -4.75 19.73
CA ALA A 68 -10.10 -4.12 20.83
C ALA A 68 -9.23 -3.00 21.41
N VAL A 69 -9.75 -1.79 21.46
CA VAL A 69 -9.04 -0.58 21.89
C VAL A 69 -9.65 -0.05 23.18
N SER A 70 -8.82 0.30 24.17
CA SER A 70 -9.24 0.91 25.44
C SER A 70 -8.23 1.99 25.84
N GLY A 71 -8.63 3.25 25.68
CA GLY A 71 -7.73 4.41 25.75
C GLY A 71 -6.53 4.24 24.82
N GLU A 72 -5.33 4.18 25.41
CA GLU A 72 -4.08 3.99 24.67
C GLU A 72 -3.69 2.53 24.43
N LYS A 73 -4.51 1.57 24.85
CA LYS A 73 -4.20 0.13 24.77
C LYS A 73 -4.92 -0.51 23.59
N THR A 74 -4.22 -1.40 22.89
CA THR A 74 -4.80 -2.23 21.82
C THR A 74 -4.54 -3.70 22.11
N GLY A 75 -5.60 -4.47 22.22
CA GLY A 75 -5.57 -5.93 22.14
C GLY A 75 -5.81 -6.36 20.70
N PHE A 76 -4.97 -7.25 20.19
CA PHE A 76 -5.07 -7.73 18.82
C PHE A 76 -4.87 -9.23 18.77
N SER A 77 -5.66 -9.90 17.94
CA SER A 77 -5.51 -11.31 17.62
C SER A 77 -6.03 -11.55 16.21
N TYR A 78 -5.52 -12.56 15.52
CA TYR A 78 -5.86 -12.85 14.14
C TYR A 78 -5.86 -14.35 13.85
N SER A 79 -6.37 -14.73 12.69
CA SER A 79 -6.43 -16.10 12.19
C SER A 79 -6.36 -16.14 10.66
N ASP A 80 -5.65 -17.12 10.12
CA ASP A 80 -5.55 -17.40 8.67
C ASP A 80 -6.78 -18.20 8.15
N ALA A 81 -7.79 -18.36 9.00
CA ALA A 81 -9.08 -18.96 8.67
C ALA A 81 -10.21 -17.96 8.95
N ILE A 82 -11.12 -17.82 7.98
CA ILE A 82 -12.36 -17.05 8.13
C ILE A 82 -13.50 -18.03 8.39
N ASN A 83 -13.87 -18.17 9.66
CA ASN A 83 -15.05 -18.90 10.12
C ASN A 83 -15.40 -18.44 11.55
N LEU A 84 -16.56 -18.85 12.05
CA LEU A 84 -17.07 -18.42 13.35
C LEU A 84 -16.17 -18.83 14.53
N GLU A 85 -15.53 -20.00 14.46
CA GLU A 85 -14.63 -20.48 15.52
C GLU A 85 -13.39 -19.60 15.63
N ALA A 86 -12.74 -19.33 14.50
CA ALA A 86 -11.58 -18.45 14.40
C ALA A 86 -11.91 -17.03 14.88
N LEU A 87 -13.04 -16.48 14.43
CA LEU A 87 -13.53 -15.16 14.82
C LEU A 87 -13.73 -15.05 16.33
N ASN A 88 -14.39 -16.04 16.94
CA ASN A 88 -14.62 -16.07 18.39
C ASN A 88 -13.32 -16.22 19.20
N LYS A 89 -12.37 -17.06 18.74
CA LYS A 89 -11.06 -17.19 19.39
C LYS A 89 -10.27 -15.88 19.35
N ALA A 90 -10.23 -15.23 18.18
CA ALA A 90 -9.56 -13.95 18.01
C ALA A 90 -10.21 -12.86 18.88
N ALA A 91 -11.54 -12.77 18.89
CA ALA A 91 -12.29 -11.85 19.73
C ALA A 91 -12.05 -12.07 21.23
N THR A 92 -12.01 -13.32 21.69
CA THR A 92 -11.72 -13.69 23.08
C THR A 92 -10.32 -13.24 23.50
N ALA A 93 -9.33 -13.43 22.64
CA ALA A 93 -7.95 -12.99 22.91
C ALA A 93 -7.84 -11.46 22.89
N ALA A 94 -8.37 -10.78 21.86
CA ALA A 94 -8.27 -9.34 21.69
C ALA A 94 -8.93 -8.57 22.86
N ARG A 95 -10.14 -8.98 23.29
CA ARG A 95 -10.86 -8.29 24.39
C ARG A 95 -10.15 -8.36 25.75
N SER A 96 -9.23 -9.30 25.94
CA SER A 96 -8.50 -9.50 27.20
C SER A 96 -7.61 -8.30 27.61
N ILE A 97 -7.40 -7.34 26.70
CA ILE A 97 -6.66 -6.10 26.98
C ILE A 97 -7.31 -5.20 28.04
N ALA A 98 -8.63 -5.30 28.20
CA ALA A 98 -9.41 -4.50 29.12
C ALA A 98 -10.11 -5.38 30.15
N ASP A 99 -10.42 -4.84 31.33
CA ASP A 99 -11.21 -5.53 32.34
C ASP A 99 -12.65 -5.75 31.86
N ALA A 100 -13.33 -6.72 32.49
CA ALA A 100 -14.76 -6.91 32.33
C ALA A 100 -15.54 -5.60 32.59
N GLY A 101 -16.55 -5.36 31.76
CA GLY A 101 -17.42 -4.20 31.78
C GLY A 101 -18.88 -4.60 31.87
N GLU A 102 -19.75 -3.62 31.65
CA GLU A 102 -21.19 -3.84 31.47
C GLU A 102 -21.49 -4.10 30.00
N ASP A 103 -22.59 -4.81 29.71
CA ASP A 103 -23.06 -5.02 28.34
C ASP A 103 -23.36 -3.68 27.67
N LYS A 104 -22.56 -3.32 26.65
CA LYS A 104 -22.81 -2.16 25.79
C LYS A 104 -23.38 -2.60 24.45
N ALA A 105 -24.44 -1.91 24.03
CA ALA A 105 -24.96 -2.05 22.68
C ALA A 105 -23.95 -1.50 21.67
N VAL A 106 -23.65 -2.29 20.64
CA VAL A 106 -22.87 -1.87 19.48
C VAL A 106 -23.80 -1.11 18.52
N LYS A 107 -23.25 -0.14 17.79
CA LYS A 107 -24.02 0.58 16.77
C LYS A 107 -24.33 -0.35 15.59
N VAL A 108 -25.54 -0.22 15.06
CA VAL A 108 -25.95 -0.94 13.84
C VAL A 108 -25.02 -0.56 12.69
N PHE A 109 -24.67 -1.53 11.85
CA PHE A 109 -23.82 -1.30 10.69
C PHE A 109 -24.45 -0.32 9.69
N SER A 110 -23.62 0.57 9.17
CA SER A 110 -23.90 1.49 8.09
C SER A 110 -22.85 1.28 7.01
N ASP A 111 -23.29 0.95 5.80
CA ASP A 111 -22.40 0.82 4.66
C ASP A 111 -21.71 2.17 4.38
N VAL A 112 -20.39 2.17 4.29
CA VAL A 112 -19.59 3.35 3.95
C VAL A 112 -19.64 3.61 2.45
N ALA A 113 -20.05 4.82 2.08
CA ALA A 113 -19.96 5.30 0.71
C ALA A 113 -18.60 5.97 0.47
N ALA A 114 -17.77 5.36 -0.38
CA ALA A 114 -16.49 5.91 -0.81
C ALA A 114 -16.45 6.16 -2.32
N LYS A 115 -15.68 7.18 -2.74
CA LYS A 115 -15.42 7.41 -4.16
C LYS A 115 -14.43 6.37 -4.65
N GLN A 116 -14.77 5.73 -5.77
CA GLN A 116 -13.89 4.78 -6.43
C GLN A 116 -12.73 5.51 -7.11
N GLN A 117 -11.50 5.28 -6.64
CA GLN A 117 -10.25 5.82 -7.16
C GLN A 117 -9.58 4.90 -8.19
N PHE A 118 -9.92 3.61 -8.19
CA PHE A 118 -9.42 2.60 -9.13
C PHE A 118 -10.49 1.55 -9.38
N ALA A 119 -10.49 0.95 -10.57
CA ALA A 119 -11.44 -0.10 -10.92
C ALA A 119 -11.14 -1.41 -10.17
N PRO A 120 -12.15 -2.17 -9.74
CA PRO A 120 -11.96 -3.44 -9.03
C PRO A 120 -11.65 -4.60 -10.00
N HIS A 121 -10.73 -4.38 -10.95
CA HIS A 121 -10.38 -5.38 -11.96
C HIS A 121 -9.43 -6.44 -11.37
N GLN A 122 -9.53 -7.68 -11.87
CA GLN A 122 -8.64 -8.78 -11.49
C GLN A 122 -7.37 -8.75 -12.36
N PRO A 123 -6.22 -8.24 -11.87
CA PRO A 123 -5.03 -8.06 -12.69
C PRO A 123 -4.35 -9.38 -13.06
N ILE A 124 -4.45 -10.42 -12.22
CA ILE A 124 -3.71 -11.68 -12.39
C ILE A 124 -4.14 -12.41 -13.67
N SER A 125 -5.45 -12.50 -13.91
CA SER A 125 -6.03 -13.18 -15.08
C SER A 125 -6.25 -12.24 -16.28
N SER A 126 -5.88 -10.96 -16.16
CA SER A 126 -6.00 -9.98 -17.26
C SER A 126 -5.05 -10.28 -18.43
N MET A 127 -3.99 -11.05 -18.18
CA MET A 127 -2.96 -11.42 -19.14
C MET A 127 -2.66 -12.91 -19.00
N SER A 128 -2.44 -13.63 -20.10
CA SER A 128 -2.02 -15.03 -20.05
C SER A 128 -0.58 -15.16 -19.54
N ASP A 129 -0.23 -16.28 -18.91
CA ASP A 129 1.14 -16.50 -18.43
C ASP A 129 2.17 -16.45 -19.57
N THR A 130 1.80 -16.94 -20.75
CA THR A 130 2.62 -16.82 -21.97
C THR A 130 2.85 -15.35 -22.34
N ASP A 131 1.82 -14.51 -22.29
CA ASP A 131 1.94 -13.08 -22.60
C ASP A 131 2.74 -12.30 -21.54
N LYS A 132 2.62 -12.69 -20.26
CA LYS A 132 3.44 -12.14 -19.16
C LYS A 132 4.93 -12.41 -19.41
N VAL A 133 5.28 -13.67 -19.69
CA VAL A 133 6.66 -14.07 -20.00
C VAL A 133 7.15 -13.39 -21.29
N ASN A 134 6.30 -13.30 -22.32
CA ASN A 134 6.66 -12.61 -23.56
C ASN A 134 6.94 -11.11 -23.33
N LEU A 135 6.15 -10.43 -22.50
CA LEU A 135 6.40 -9.03 -22.15
C LEU A 135 7.75 -8.86 -21.42
N LEU A 136 8.10 -9.75 -20.49
CA LEU A 136 9.42 -9.73 -19.84
C LEU A 136 10.56 -9.98 -20.84
N ARG A 137 10.37 -10.89 -21.81
CA ARG A 137 11.35 -11.15 -22.89
C ARG A 137 11.49 -9.97 -23.85
N GLU A 138 10.39 -9.33 -24.25
CA GLU A 138 10.41 -8.12 -25.06
C GLU A 138 11.19 -7.00 -24.36
N LEU A 139 10.95 -6.82 -23.07
CA LEU A 139 11.68 -5.87 -22.24
C LEU A 139 13.17 -6.18 -22.21
N GLU A 140 13.56 -7.42 -21.92
CA GLU A 140 14.96 -7.82 -21.88
C GLU A 140 15.66 -7.65 -23.24
N ASN A 141 15.03 -8.11 -24.33
CA ASN A 141 15.58 -7.99 -25.67
C ASN A 141 15.86 -6.52 -26.00
N TYR A 142 14.92 -5.62 -25.67
CA TYR A 142 15.09 -4.20 -25.88
C TYR A 142 16.23 -3.60 -25.03
N ILE A 143 16.37 -4.03 -23.77
CA ILE A 143 17.54 -3.65 -22.94
C ILE A 143 18.84 -4.07 -23.61
N ARG A 144 18.92 -5.29 -24.14
CA ARG A 144 20.12 -5.80 -24.82
C ARG A 144 20.41 -5.09 -26.15
N GLU A 145 19.39 -4.58 -26.83
CA GLU A 145 19.58 -3.67 -27.98
C GLU A 145 20.20 -2.34 -27.56
N LEU A 146 19.78 -1.77 -26.42
CA LEU A 146 20.29 -0.50 -25.88
C LEU A 146 21.67 -0.61 -25.19
N ALA A 147 21.97 -1.79 -24.66
CA ALA A 147 23.22 -2.13 -23.99
C ALA A 147 23.66 -3.56 -24.37
N PRO A 148 24.29 -3.74 -25.55
CA PRO A 148 24.79 -5.05 -26.00
C PRO A 148 25.87 -5.65 -25.09
N ASP A 149 26.50 -4.81 -24.26
CA ASP A 149 27.50 -5.10 -23.25
C ASP A 149 26.90 -5.39 -21.86
N ALA A 150 25.57 -5.52 -21.75
CA ALA A 150 24.93 -5.91 -20.50
C ALA A 150 25.30 -7.35 -20.09
N GLU A 151 26.04 -7.46 -18.99
CA GLU A 151 26.46 -8.73 -18.39
C GLU A 151 25.29 -9.51 -17.79
N GLN A 152 24.29 -8.79 -17.27
CA GLN A 152 23.10 -9.40 -16.65
C GLN A 152 21.89 -8.49 -16.84
N VAL A 153 20.76 -9.09 -17.19
CA VAL A 153 19.46 -8.41 -17.20
C VAL A 153 18.48 -9.20 -16.35
N ILE A 154 17.88 -8.54 -15.37
CA ILE A 154 16.82 -9.09 -14.53
C ILE A 154 15.55 -8.26 -14.77
N SER A 155 14.46 -8.94 -15.11
CA SER A 155 13.15 -8.31 -15.24
C SER A 155 12.14 -9.05 -14.38
N SER A 156 11.21 -8.32 -13.78
CA SER A 156 10.18 -8.91 -12.93
C SER A 156 8.85 -8.19 -13.06
N MET A 157 7.76 -8.94 -12.95
CA MET A 157 6.43 -8.38 -12.80
C MET A 157 5.69 -9.07 -11.66
N SER A 158 4.77 -8.34 -11.04
CA SER A 158 3.92 -8.84 -9.97
C SER A 158 2.53 -8.23 -10.06
N ALA A 159 1.52 -8.97 -9.63
CA ALA A 159 0.18 -8.47 -9.41
C ALA A 159 -0.37 -8.93 -8.07
N VAL A 160 -1.13 -8.06 -7.42
CA VAL A 160 -1.95 -8.34 -6.24
C VAL A 160 -3.40 -8.06 -6.59
N TYR A 161 -4.29 -8.97 -6.20
CA TYR A 161 -5.73 -8.73 -6.11
C TYR A 161 -6.16 -8.99 -4.68
N GLU A 162 -6.57 -7.92 -4.01
CA GLU A 162 -6.94 -7.96 -2.59
C GLU A 162 -8.40 -7.52 -2.42
N GLU A 163 -9.16 -8.31 -1.68
CA GLU A 163 -10.50 -7.96 -1.19
C GLU A 163 -10.44 -7.77 0.32
N ILE A 164 -11.02 -6.68 0.81
CA ILE A 164 -11.09 -6.41 2.26
C ILE A 164 -12.49 -6.04 2.72
N LEU A 165 -12.82 -6.40 3.96
CA LEU A 165 -14.06 -6.00 4.63
C LEU A 165 -13.75 -5.57 6.06
N ILE A 166 -14.25 -4.40 6.44
CA ILE A 166 -14.15 -3.87 7.80
C ILE A 166 -15.55 -3.81 8.40
N ALA A 167 -15.72 -4.38 9.60
CA ALA A 167 -16.92 -4.22 10.41
C ALA A 167 -16.52 -3.74 11.82
N ALA A 168 -17.03 -2.59 12.25
CA ALA A 168 -16.59 -1.97 13.50
C ALA A 168 -17.73 -1.55 14.41
N SER A 169 -17.41 -1.48 15.70
CA SER A 169 -18.38 -1.18 16.76
C SER A 169 -18.95 0.25 16.76
N ASP A 170 -18.33 1.16 16.00
CA ASP A 170 -18.85 2.50 15.74
C ASP A 170 -19.93 2.54 14.65
N GLY A 171 -20.27 1.37 14.09
CA GLY A 171 -21.24 1.19 13.02
C GLY A 171 -20.60 1.13 11.63
N THR A 172 -19.27 1.24 11.50
CA THR A 172 -18.60 1.15 10.19
C THR A 172 -18.82 -0.23 9.58
N PHE A 173 -19.27 -0.25 8.33
CA PHE A 173 -19.22 -1.43 7.46
C PHE A 173 -18.69 -1.00 6.10
N ALA A 174 -17.48 -1.42 5.75
CA ALA A 174 -16.81 -0.97 4.53
C ALA A 174 -16.17 -2.16 3.81
N THR A 175 -16.06 -2.05 2.49
CA THR A 175 -15.41 -3.06 1.64
C THR A 175 -14.57 -2.37 0.57
N ASP A 176 -13.50 -3.02 0.15
CA ASP A 176 -12.67 -2.55 -0.97
C ASP A 176 -12.15 -3.73 -1.80
N ILE A 177 -11.86 -3.46 -3.09
CA ILE A 177 -11.19 -4.39 -4.02
C ILE A 177 -10.01 -3.65 -4.64
N ARG A 178 -8.81 -4.13 -4.33
CA ARG A 178 -7.55 -3.41 -4.50
C ARG A 178 -6.62 -4.15 -5.47
N PRO A 179 -6.71 -3.89 -6.79
CA PRO A 179 -5.67 -4.33 -7.71
C PRO A 179 -4.38 -3.56 -7.48
N LEU A 180 -3.25 -4.20 -7.75
CA LEU A 180 -1.95 -3.53 -7.80
C LEU A 180 -0.99 -4.32 -8.67
N ILE A 181 -0.47 -3.70 -9.71
CA ILE A 181 0.57 -4.27 -10.58
C ILE A 181 1.90 -3.55 -10.40
N ARG A 182 2.99 -4.24 -10.70
CA ARG A 182 4.33 -3.65 -10.78
C ARG A 182 5.19 -4.37 -11.82
N LEU A 183 5.99 -3.61 -12.55
CA LEU A 183 7.02 -4.09 -13.46
C LEU A 183 8.34 -3.41 -13.07
N ASN A 184 9.41 -4.19 -12.94
CA ASN A 184 10.75 -3.68 -12.68
C ASN A 184 11.76 -4.32 -13.62
N CYS A 185 12.83 -3.59 -13.91
CA CYS A 185 13.99 -4.08 -14.63
C CYS A 185 15.28 -3.57 -13.99
N SER A 186 16.32 -4.40 -14.05
CA SER A 186 17.66 -4.11 -13.55
C SER A 186 18.68 -4.59 -14.58
N VAL A 187 19.69 -3.75 -14.82
CA VAL A 187 20.77 -4.00 -15.77
C VAL A 187 22.10 -3.89 -15.06
N LEU A 188 22.98 -4.86 -15.27
CA LEU A 188 24.37 -4.83 -14.83
C LEU A 188 25.28 -4.56 -16.04
N LEU A 189 26.11 -3.54 -15.95
CA LEU A 189 27.16 -3.25 -16.91
C LEU A 189 28.53 -3.49 -16.29
N GLU A 190 29.50 -3.88 -17.11
CA GLU A 190 30.90 -4.03 -16.72
C GLU A 190 31.80 -3.30 -17.71
N ASN A 191 32.79 -2.57 -17.19
CA ASN A 191 33.83 -1.97 -18.00
C ASN A 191 35.15 -1.90 -17.21
N ASN A 192 36.20 -2.53 -17.74
CA ASN A 192 37.56 -2.57 -17.16
C ASN A 192 37.60 -3.02 -15.68
N GLY A 193 36.81 -4.04 -15.34
CA GLY A 193 36.69 -4.61 -14.00
C GLY A 193 35.74 -3.86 -13.07
N ARG A 194 35.21 -2.69 -13.47
CA ARG A 194 34.18 -1.97 -12.70
C ARG A 194 32.81 -2.47 -13.12
N ARG A 195 31.98 -2.81 -12.14
CA ARG A 195 30.60 -3.29 -12.34
C ARG A 195 29.62 -2.35 -11.67
N GLU A 196 28.61 -1.92 -12.41
CA GLU A 196 27.57 -1.03 -11.90
C GLU A 196 26.19 -1.43 -12.37
N ARG A 197 25.17 -1.11 -11.55
CA ARG A 197 23.78 -1.45 -11.82
C ARG A 197 22.93 -0.20 -12.01
N GLY A 198 21.93 -0.33 -12.87
CA GLY A 198 20.82 0.61 -13.01
C GLY A 198 19.51 -0.12 -12.98
N GLY A 199 18.47 0.52 -12.46
CA GLY A 199 17.15 -0.08 -12.37
C GLY A 199 16.06 0.95 -12.55
N ALA A 200 14.93 0.49 -13.07
CA ALA A 200 13.74 1.30 -13.25
C ALA A 200 12.50 0.41 -13.21
N GLY A 201 11.36 1.02 -12.94
CA GLY A 201 10.10 0.31 -12.87
C GLY A 201 8.97 1.23 -12.42
N GLY A 202 7.79 0.64 -12.35
CA GLY A 202 6.60 1.36 -11.97
C GLY A 202 5.40 0.43 -11.85
N GLY A 203 4.29 1.00 -11.43
CA GLY A 203 3.07 0.27 -11.18
C GLY A 203 1.92 1.21 -10.88
N ALA A 204 0.72 0.63 -10.83
CA ALA A 204 -0.54 1.33 -10.64
C ALA A 204 -1.56 0.36 -10.06
N ARG A 205 -2.67 0.89 -9.54
CA ARG A 205 -3.83 0.09 -9.15
C ARG A 205 -4.69 -0.23 -10.37
N LEU A 206 -4.10 -0.98 -11.30
CA LEU A 206 -4.64 -1.34 -12.62
C LEU A 206 -4.28 -2.78 -12.96
N ASP A 207 -4.54 -3.19 -14.19
CA ASP A 207 -4.09 -4.46 -14.77
C ASP A 207 -2.82 -4.32 -15.62
N TYR A 208 -2.25 -5.44 -16.08
CA TYR A 208 -1.00 -5.47 -16.84
C TYR A 208 -1.05 -4.73 -18.19
N GLY A 209 -2.23 -4.43 -18.71
CA GLY A 209 -2.42 -3.61 -19.92
C GLY A 209 -1.75 -2.23 -19.78
N TYR A 210 -1.67 -1.69 -18.56
CA TYR A 210 -0.98 -0.44 -18.22
C TYR A 210 0.45 -0.35 -18.78
N PHE A 211 1.18 -1.47 -18.81
CA PHE A 211 2.56 -1.48 -19.30
C PHE A 211 2.66 -1.40 -20.83
N LYS A 212 1.60 -1.82 -21.55
CA LYS A 212 1.51 -1.78 -23.01
C LYS A 212 0.89 -0.50 -23.56
N GLU A 213 0.30 0.33 -22.70
CA GLU A 213 -0.20 1.66 -23.07
C GLU A 213 0.87 2.51 -23.74
N LEU A 214 0.50 3.20 -24.82
CA LEU A 214 1.41 4.07 -25.54
C LEU A 214 1.57 5.41 -24.81
N VAL A 215 2.79 5.73 -24.42
CA VAL A 215 3.21 7.04 -23.92
C VAL A 215 4.23 7.58 -24.93
N ASP A 216 3.95 8.77 -25.47
CA ASP A 216 4.78 9.39 -26.53
C ASP A 216 5.04 8.46 -27.74
N GLY A 217 4.04 7.64 -28.08
CA GLY A 217 4.07 6.74 -29.24
C GLY A 217 4.77 5.39 -29.01
N LYS A 218 5.25 5.09 -27.79
CA LYS A 218 5.86 3.81 -27.44
C LYS A 218 5.18 3.15 -26.23
N PRO A 219 5.18 1.82 -26.10
CA PRO A 219 4.73 1.15 -24.88
C PRO A 219 5.46 1.67 -23.64
N ARG A 220 4.73 1.95 -22.57
CA ARG A 220 5.24 2.50 -21.30
C ARG A 220 6.46 1.74 -20.77
N TRP A 221 6.48 0.41 -20.89
CA TRP A 221 7.59 -0.41 -20.42
C TRP A 221 8.94 -0.06 -21.07
N MET A 222 8.94 0.46 -22.31
CA MET A 222 10.18 0.85 -23.00
C MET A 222 10.90 1.98 -22.27
N ALA A 223 10.15 2.95 -21.70
CA ALA A 223 10.74 4.03 -20.91
C ALA A 223 11.44 3.51 -19.64
N PHE A 224 10.94 2.42 -19.04
CA PHE A 224 11.63 1.77 -17.92
C PHE A 224 12.94 1.13 -18.37
N ALA A 225 12.94 0.40 -19.49
CA ALA A 225 14.15 -0.19 -20.05
C ALA A 225 15.22 0.89 -20.37
N GLU A 226 14.81 1.96 -21.05
CA GLU A 226 15.67 3.11 -21.38
C GLU A 226 16.27 3.74 -20.10
N GLU A 227 15.46 3.97 -19.06
CA GLU A 227 15.92 4.56 -17.81
C GLU A 227 16.85 3.63 -17.01
N ALA A 228 16.58 2.33 -16.97
CA ALA A 228 17.45 1.37 -16.28
C ALA A 228 18.85 1.31 -16.91
N VAL A 229 18.93 1.30 -18.25
CA VAL A 229 20.21 1.36 -18.98
C VAL A 229 20.90 2.69 -18.75
N ARG A 230 20.16 3.81 -18.82
CA ARG A 230 20.71 5.15 -18.57
C ARG A 230 21.33 5.26 -17.17
N GLN A 231 20.63 4.80 -16.14
CA GLN A 231 21.11 4.76 -14.76
C GLN A 231 22.39 3.92 -14.62
N ALA A 232 22.42 2.74 -15.24
CA ALA A 232 23.59 1.86 -15.18
C ALA A 232 24.83 2.53 -15.80
N LYS A 233 24.67 3.19 -16.96
CA LYS A 233 25.75 3.93 -17.63
C LYS A 233 26.24 5.12 -16.80
N VAL A 234 25.32 5.91 -16.24
CA VAL A 234 25.68 7.04 -15.35
C VAL A 234 26.46 6.55 -14.14
N ASN A 235 26.02 5.47 -13.49
CA ASN A 235 26.71 4.92 -12.33
C ASN A 235 28.11 4.39 -12.68
N LEU A 236 28.26 3.76 -13.85
CA LEU A 236 29.55 3.25 -14.35
C LEU A 236 30.59 4.35 -14.56
N GLU A 237 30.15 5.54 -14.97
CA GLU A 237 31.00 6.71 -15.20
C GLU A 237 31.15 7.62 -13.96
N ALA A 238 30.34 7.41 -12.92
CA ALA A 238 30.31 8.27 -11.75
C ALA A 238 31.67 8.30 -11.02
N ILE A 239 32.05 9.51 -10.61
CA ILE A 239 33.20 9.78 -9.74
C ILE A 239 32.74 9.99 -8.30
N ASP A 240 33.69 10.10 -7.38
CA ASP A 240 33.40 10.41 -5.98
C ASP A 240 32.61 11.72 -5.85
N ALA A 241 31.53 11.67 -5.07
CA ALA A 241 30.73 12.85 -4.76
C ALA A 241 31.49 13.79 -3.79
N PRO A 242 31.33 15.12 -3.92
CA PRO A 242 31.90 16.07 -2.95
C PRO A 242 31.29 15.89 -1.55
N ALA A 243 32.07 16.20 -0.51
CA ALA A 243 31.65 16.10 0.89
C ALA A 243 31.43 17.48 1.53
N GLY A 244 30.39 17.58 2.37
CA GLY A 244 30.07 18.78 3.15
C GLY A 244 28.71 19.39 2.82
N THR A 245 28.37 20.48 3.52
CA THR A 245 27.15 21.24 3.24
C THR A 245 27.27 21.95 1.90
N MET A 246 26.29 21.74 1.02
CA MET A 246 26.21 22.37 -0.28
C MET A 246 24.76 22.55 -0.72
N GLU A 247 24.54 23.35 -1.75
CA GLU A 247 23.24 23.47 -2.39
C GLU A 247 22.94 22.18 -3.18
N VAL A 248 21.72 21.67 -3.03
CA VAL A 248 21.26 20.46 -3.72
C VAL A 248 19.97 20.77 -4.46
N VAL A 249 19.98 20.52 -5.77
CA VAL A 249 18.78 20.59 -6.61
C VAL A 249 18.22 19.19 -6.73
N LEU A 250 16.98 18.99 -6.27
CA LEU A 250 16.28 17.72 -6.39
C LEU A 250 15.38 17.73 -7.63
N GLY A 251 15.43 16.64 -8.41
CA GLY A 251 14.49 16.41 -9.50
C GLY A 251 13.06 16.20 -9.00
N ASN A 252 12.08 16.28 -9.90
CA ASN A 252 10.69 15.98 -9.59
C ASN A 252 10.45 14.46 -9.47
N GLY A 253 9.31 14.07 -8.86
CA GLY A 253 8.90 12.67 -8.76
C GLY A 253 9.49 11.97 -7.53
N TRP A 254 10.22 10.86 -7.74
CA TRP A 254 10.73 10.02 -6.65
C TRP A 254 11.64 10.72 -5.62
N PRO A 255 12.45 11.76 -5.98
CA PRO A 255 13.17 12.54 -4.97
C PRO A 255 12.27 13.22 -3.92
N GLY A 256 10.95 13.21 -4.12
CA GLY A 256 9.94 13.50 -3.09
C GLY A 256 10.02 12.62 -1.84
N VAL A 257 10.86 11.57 -1.81
CA VAL A 257 11.32 10.90 -0.58
C VAL A 257 11.78 11.92 0.46
N LEU A 258 12.37 13.06 0.05
CA LEU A 258 12.66 14.16 0.98
C LEU A 258 11.44 14.53 1.83
N LEU A 259 10.27 14.68 1.21
CA LEU A 259 9.03 15.03 1.91
C LEU A 259 8.56 13.89 2.81
N HIS A 260 8.66 12.64 2.35
CA HIS A 260 8.28 11.47 3.12
C HIS A 260 9.05 11.36 4.44
N GLU A 261 10.38 11.53 4.37
CA GLU A 261 11.25 11.41 5.54
C GLU A 261 11.26 12.68 6.41
N ALA A 262 11.40 13.85 5.78
CA ALA A 262 11.63 15.09 6.53
C ALA A 262 10.39 15.59 7.27
N VAL A 263 9.19 15.33 6.72
CA VAL A 263 7.93 15.75 7.32
C VAL A 263 6.88 14.65 7.38
N GLY A 264 6.81 13.74 6.40
CA GLY A 264 5.76 12.72 6.29
C GLY A 264 5.56 11.94 7.59
N HIS A 265 6.55 11.12 7.96
CA HIS A 265 6.50 10.38 9.23
C HIS A 265 6.36 11.28 10.46
N GLY A 266 7.02 12.44 10.45
CA GLY A 266 6.92 13.42 11.54
C GLY A 266 5.50 13.96 11.77
N LEU A 267 4.62 13.85 10.77
CA LEU A 267 3.24 14.31 10.81
C LEU A 267 2.22 13.17 10.91
N GLU A 268 2.66 11.95 11.19
CA GLU A 268 1.79 10.84 11.62
C GLU A 268 1.29 11.10 13.05
N GLY A 269 -0.01 10.90 13.27
CA GLY A 269 -0.73 11.35 14.47
C GLY A 269 -0.30 10.63 15.75
N ASP A 270 0.19 9.40 15.65
CA ASP A 270 0.59 8.60 16.80
C ASP A 270 1.86 9.15 17.49
N PHE A 271 2.86 9.61 16.72
CA PHE A 271 4.05 10.27 17.27
C PHE A 271 3.70 11.62 17.90
N ASN A 272 2.77 12.36 17.30
CA ASN A 272 2.36 13.68 17.76
C ASN A 272 1.49 13.60 19.02
N ARG A 273 0.57 12.63 19.11
CA ARG A 273 -0.22 12.35 20.31
C ARG A 273 0.67 11.96 21.49
N LYS A 274 1.72 11.17 21.25
CA LYS A 274 2.71 10.77 22.27
C LYS A 274 3.71 11.88 22.62
N GLY A 275 3.72 13.00 21.89
CA GLY A 275 4.70 14.08 22.08
C GLY A 275 6.13 13.72 21.64
N ALA A 276 6.31 12.64 20.88
CA ALA A 276 7.62 12.13 20.46
C ALA A 276 8.10 12.75 19.14
N SER A 277 7.18 13.29 18.33
CA SER A 277 7.53 13.99 17.09
C SER A 277 8.09 15.38 17.38
N ALA A 278 9.06 15.82 16.57
CA ALA A 278 9.52 17.21 16.53
C ALA A 278 8.40 18.22 16.17
N PHE A 279 7.31 17.75 15.58
CA PHE A 279 6.15 18.54 15.18
C PHE A 279 5.03 18.59 16.24
N SER A 280 5.21 17.92 17.38
CA SER A 280 4.19 17.86 18.44
C SER A 280 3.85 19.26 18.96
N GLY A 281 2.56 19.61 18.93
CA GLY A 281 2.07 20.93 19.36
C GLY A 281 2.47 22.10 18.46
N LYS A 282 2.90 21.82 17.20
CA LYS A 282 3.35 22.84 16.24
C LYS A 282 2.29 23.29 15.23
N VAL A 283 1.06 22.79 15.32
CA VAL A 283 -0.04 23.23 14.43
C VAL A 283 -0.19 24.76 14.53
N GLY A 284 -0.29 25.42 13.37
CA GLY A 284 -0.31 26.88 13.24
C GLY A 284 1.07 27.55 13.22
N GLN A 285 2.16 26.82 13.45
CA GLN A 285 3.53 27.36 13.38
C GLN A 285 4.14 27.18 11.99
N LYS A 286 5.11 28.05 11.67
CA LYS A 286 5.92 27.93 10.46
C LYS A 286 6.96 26.82 10.64
N VAL A 287 6.84 25.77 9.85
CA VAL A 287 7.68 24.55 9.90
C VAL A 287 8.45 24.30 8.61
N ALA A 288 8.12 25.03 7.54
CA ALA A 288 8.82 25.01 6.26
C ALA A 288 8.89 26.42 5.66
N SER A 289 9.57 26.55 4.51
CA SER A 289 9.55 27.78 3.72
C SER A 289 8.12 28.15 3.30
N GLU A 290 7.83 29.43 3.12
CA GLU A 290 6.53 29.92 2.60
C GLU A 290 6.22 29.42 1.18
N LEU A 291 7.24 28.94 0.48
CA LEU A 291 7.11 28.33 -0.85
C LEU A 291 6.54 26.91 -0.81
N CYS A 292 6.40 26.30 0.38
CA CYS A 292 6.05 24.90 0.53
C CYS A 292 4.59 24.71 0.94
N THR A 293 3.83 24.00 0.12
CA THR A 293 2.56 23.35 0.48
C THR A 293 2.73 21.85 0.29
N VAL A 294 2.48 21.07 1.33
CA VAL A 294 2.67 19.61 1.37
C VAL A 294 1.34 18.96 1.72
N VAL A 295 0.96 17.97 0.92
CA VAL A 295 -0.29 17.23 1.07
C VAL A 295 -0.03 15.74 1.10
N ASP A 296 -0.87 15.03 1.83
CA ASP A 296 -1.07 13.59 1.67
C ASP A 296 -2.42 13.38 0.96
N ASP A 297 -2.41 12.67 -0.17
CA ASP A 297 -3.55 12.57 -1.06
C ASP A 297 -3.83 11.11 -1.46
N GLY A 298 -4.75 10.49 -0.71
CA GLY A 298 -5.23 9.14 -1.01
C GLY A 298 -6.26 9.08 -2.14
N THR A 299 -6.62 10.21 -2.77
CA THR A 299 -7.73 10.32 -3.74
C THR A 299 -7.30 10.39 -5.19
N MET A 300 -6.01 10.18 -5.47
CA MET A 300 -5.48 10.21 -6.83
C MET A 300 -5.91 8.96 -7.62
N ALA A 301 -6.52 9.13 -8.78
CA ALA A 301 -6.96 7.99 -9.58
C ALA A 301 -5.80 7.05 -9.96
N ASP A 302 -6.03 5.75 -9.84
CA ASP A 302 -5.17 4.64 -10.26
C ASP A 302 -3.75 4.59 -9.66
N ARG A 303 -3.42 5.47 -8.70
CA ARG A 303 -2.07 5.51 -8.09
C ARG A 303 -1.87 4.37 -7.11
N ARG A 304 -0.63 3.86 -7.05
CA ARG A 304 -0.18 2.84 -6.09
C ARG A 304 -0.54 3.18 -4.64
N GLY A 305 -0.41 4.45 -4.23
CA GLY A 305 -0.65 4.90 -2.86
C GLY A 305 -2.10 5.25 -2.52
N SER A 306 -3.00 5.28 -3.51
CA SER A 306 -4.40 5.66 -3.27
C SER A 306 -5.22 4.54 -2.67
N LEU A 307 -6.36 4.90 -2.08
CA LEU A 307 -7.29 4.00 -1.42
C LEU A 307 -8.73 4.43 -1.74
N ASN A 308 -9.68 3.49 -1.79
CA ASN A 308 -11.11 3.87 -1.76
C ASN A 308 -11.50 4.16 -0.30
N VAL A 309 -11.15 3.23 0.58
CA VAL A 309 -11.18 3.36 2.04
C VAL A 309 -9.86 2.87 2.62
N ASP A 310 -9.45 3.45 3.74
CA ASP A 310 -8.38 2.90 4.57
C ASP A 310 -8.80 1.59 5.26
N ASP A 311 -7.87 0.98 5.99
CA ASP A 311 -8.07 -0.30 6.68
C ASP A 311 -8.95 -0.19 7.94
N GLU A 312 -9.50 0.99 8.21
CA GLU A 312 -10.49 1.25 9.26
C GLU A 312 -11.86 1.65 8.69
N GLY A 313 -11.99 1.63 7.34
CA GLY A 313 -13.20 1.97 6.61
C GLY A 313 -13.42 3.47 6.40
N THR A 314 -12.42 4.32 6.63
CA THR A 314 -12.51 5.76 6.37
C THR A 314 -12.24 6.04 4.89
N PRO A 315 -13.14 6.75 4.17
CA PRO A 315 -12.87 7.14 2.78
C PRO A 315 -11.59 7.97 2.66
N ALA A 316 -10.80 7.69 1.62
CA ALA A 316 -9.57 8.45 1.38
C ALA A 316 -9.84 9.94 1.15
N ALA A 317 -8.88 10.78 1.54
CA ALA A 317 -9.02 12.22 1.52
C ALA A 317 -7.77 12.93 0.96
N TYR A 318 -7.98 14.19 0.57
CA TYR A 318 -6.94 15.16 0.27
C TYR A 318 -6.63 15.95 1.54
N ASN A 319 -5.52 15.65 2.18
CA ASN A 319 -5.13 16.21 3.48
C ASN A 319 -4.02 17.24 3.29
N VAL A 320 -4.33 18.53 3.48
CA VAL A 320 -3.30 19.57 3.51
C VAL A 320 -2.58 19.51 4.85
N LEU A 321 -1.32 19.08 4.84
CA LEU A 321 -0.50 18.96 6.05
C LEU A 321 0.26 20.24 6.33
N ILE A 322 0.86 20.86 5.30
CA ILE A 322 1.54 22.15 5.39
C ILE A 322 1.00 23.04 4.27
N GLU A 323 0.67 24.28 4.57
CA GLU A 323 0.23 25.26 3.57
C GLU A 323 1.04 26.54 3.72
N ASN A 324 1.74 26.95 2.65
CA ASN A 324 2.61 28.13 2.65
C ASN A 324 3.57 28.15 3.86
N GLY A 325 4.17 27.00 4.16
CA GLY A 325 5.10 26.81 5.27
C GLY A 325 4.47 26.61 6.66
N ILE A 326 3.15 26.75 6.80
CA ILE A 326 2.43 26.63 8.07
C ILE A 326 1.86 25.23 8.26
N LEU A 327 2.16 24.58 9.39
CA LEU A 327 1.61 23.28 9.75
C LEU A 327 0.10 23.37 10.03
N LYS A 328 -0.70 22.52 9.37
CA LYS A 328 -2.16 22.53 9.44
C LYS A 328 -2.76 21.40 10.26
N GLY A 329 -2.12 20.24 10.29
CA GLY A 329 -2.63 19.06 10.97
C GLY A 329 -1.72 17.85 10.81
N TYR A 330 -2.26 16.69 11.16
CA TYR A 330 -1.57 15.40 11.16
C TYR A 330 -2.40 14.37 10.39
N MET A 331 -1.74 13.32 9.89
CA MET A 331 -2.42 12.12 9.37
C MET A 331 -2.87 11.26 10.55
N GLN A 332 -4.07 10.69 10.50
CA GLN A 332 -4.70 10.04 11.66
C GLN A 332 -5.24 8.67 11.33
N ASP A 333 -5.24 7.79 12.33
CA ASP A 333 -6.15 6.66 12.45
C ASP A 333 -7.27 7.00 13.47
N LYS A 334 -8.27 6.14 13.62
CA LYS A 334 -9.40 6.32 14.54
C LYS A 334 -8.97 6.37 16.00
N MET A 335 -7.87 5.70 16.37
CA MET A 335 -7.38 5.66 17.74
C MET A 335 -6.74 6.99 18.14
N ASN A 336 -5.87 7.54 17.31
CA ASN A 336 -5.11 8.76 17.60
C ASN A 336 -5.91 10.04 17.29
N ALA A 337 -6.97 9.95 16.48
CA ALA A 337 -7.92 11.04 16.29
C ALA A 337 -8.84 11.30 17.51
N ARG A 338 -9.05 10.30 18.36
CA ARG A 338 -9.92 10.38 19.54
C ARG A 338 -9.24 11.07 20.72
#